data_AF-A0A8D0G7N6-F1
#
_entry.id   AF-A0A8D0G7N6-F1
#
_cell.length_a   1.000
_cell.length_b   1.000
_cell.length_c   1.000
_cell.angle_alpha   90.00
_cell.angle_beta   90.00
_cell.angle_gamma   90.00
#
_symmetry.space_group_name_H-M   'P 1'
#
loop_
_entity.id
_entity.type
_entity.pdbx_description
1 polymer ?
#
loop_
_entity_poly.entity_id
_entity_poly.type
_entity_poly.pdbx_seq_one_letter_code
_entity_poly.pdbx_strand_id
1 'polypeptide(L)'
;KFKVHHNIYLLIRIIVNKIMKCTNLQVYKPQLKASKKDVVIHFEDVKYFSVKVPMQRHDEQNRIILELVGFQDPKDFPRLLGTAAVHLYEVIQVGMIKTRLWIFCVVEVEFMFSYGNFGYGYSHQIELQKTAGRSMFIRIPPPKDRTDPER
;
A
#
# COMPACT_ATOMS: atom_id res chain seq x y z
N LYS A 1 -15.07 18.71 36.89
CA LYS A 1 -13.88 18.58 36.00
C LYS A 1 -14.35 18.01 34.66
N PHE A 2 -14.47 18.85 33.64
CA PHE A 2 -14.83 18.39 32.28
C PHE A 2 -13.62 17.71 31.64
N LYS A 3 -13.71 16.41 31.38
CA LYS A 3 -12.70 15.68 30.60
C LYS A 3 -12.97 15.97 29.13
N VAL A 4 -12.21 16.91 28.56
CA VAL A 4 -12.23 17.16 27.12
C VAL A 4 -11.64 15.93 26.44
N HIS A 5 -12.51 15.13 25.83
CA HIS A 5 -12.08 14.01 24.98
C HIS A 5 -11.41 14.59 23.74
N HIS A 6 -10.10 14.42 23.62
CA HIS A 6 -9.38 14.80 22.42
C HIS A 6 -9.53 13.63 21.44
N ASN A 7 -10.45 13.77 20.50
CA ASN A 7 -10.51 12.88 19.34
C ASN A 7 -9.21 13.07 18.54
N ILE A 8 -8.59 11.97 18.13
CA ILE A 8 -7.44 12.03 17.22
C ILE A 8 -7.93 11.55 15.87
N TYR A 9 -7.86 12.43 14.88
CA TYR A 9 -8.16 12.08 13.51
C TYR A 9 -6.92 11.45 12.89
N LEU A 10 -7.10 10.34 12.17
CA LEU A 10 -6.03 9.54 11.59
C LEU A 10 -6.30 9.30 10.10
N LEU A 11 -5.25 9.35 9.30
CA LEU A 11 -5.26 8.91 7.91
C LEU A 11 -3.96 8.20 7.57
N ILE A 12 -3.99 7.36 6.54
CA ILE A 12 -2.80 6.77 5.95
C ILE A 12 -2.50 7.52 4.65
N ARG A 13 -1.30 8.10 4.54
CA ARG A 13 -0.77 8.58 3.26
C ARG A 13 -0.01 7.45 2.59
N ILE A 14 -0.36 7.20 1.34
CA ILE A 14 0.24 6.18 0.49
C ILE A 14 0.95 6.93 -0.63
N ILE A 15 2.27 6.75 -0.72
CA ILE A 15 3.11 7.41 -1.72
C ILE A 15 3.71 6.33 -2.62
N VAL A 16 3.41 6.42 -3.91
CA VAL A 16 3.92 5.51 -4.94
C VAL A 16 4.39 6.34 -6.12
N ASN A 17 5.67 6.20 -6.51
CA ASN A 17 6.27 6.98 -7.60
C ASN A 17 5.95 8.50 -7.50
N LYS A 18 6.19 9.08 -6.31
CA LYS A 18 5.91 10.50 -5.99
C LYS A 18 4.44 10.92 -6.03
N ILE A 19 3.51 10.05 -6.40
CA ILE A 19 2.08 10.28 -6.33
C ILE A 19 1.61 9.92 -4.92
N MET A 20 0.97 10.88 -4.26
CA MET A 20 0.42 10.70 -2.92
C MET A 20 -1.11 10.58 -2.98
N LYS A 21 -1.66 9.58 -2.32
CA LYS A 21 -3.11 9.49 -2.01
C LYS A 21 -3.30 9.22 -0.53
N CYS A 22 -4.42 9.67 0.02
CA CYS A 22 -4.74 9.50 1.43
C CYS A 22 -6.00 8.63 1.57
N THR A 23 -6.06 7.82 2.61
CA THR A 23 -7.31 7.17 3.00
C THR A 23 -8.34 8.18 3.51
N ASN A 24 -9.60 7.76 3.55
CA ASN A 24 -10.63 8.46 4.31
C ASN A 24 -10.22 8.60 5.78
N LEU A 25 -10.68 9.68 6.40
CA LEU A 25 -10.33 10.03 7.77
C LEU A 25 -11.00 9.07 8.77
N GLN A 26 -10.23 8.56 9.71
CA GLN A 26 -10.71 7.74 10.81
C GLN A 26 -10.58 8.47 12.13
N VAL A 27 -11.54 8.30 13.03
CA VAL A 27 -11.54 8.96 14.34
C VAL A 27 -11.13 7.97 15.42
N TYR A 28 -9.95 8.15 15.98
CA TYR A 28 -9.49 7.44 17.16
C TYR A 28 -9.96 8.15 18.43
N LYS A 29 -10.71 7.42 19.26
CA LYS A 29 -11.16 7.88 20.58
C LYS A 29 -10.36 7.16 21.66
N PRO A 30 -9.41 7.82 22.33
CA PRO A 30 -8.65 7.19 23.42
C PRO A 30 -9.63 6.80 24.54
N GLN A 31 -9.87 5.50 24.72
CA GLN A 31 -10.74 5.02 25.78
C GLN A 31 -10.07 5.21 27.14
N LEU A 32 -10.76 5.89 28.07
CA LEU A 32 -10.30 6.21 29.42
C LEU A 32 -10.28 5.01 30.39
N LYS A 33 -10.62 3.80 29.92
CA LYS A 33 -10.63 2.59 30.73
C LYS A 33 -9.76 1.53 30.06
N ALA A 34 -8.62 1.30 30.69
CA ALA A 34 -7.66 0.27 30.35
C ALA A 34 -8.35 -1.10 30.31
N SER A 35 -8.68 -1.58 29.12
CA SER A 35 -8.51 -3.00 28.81
C SER A 35 -7.28 -3.07 27.91
N LYS A 36 -6.31 -3.93 28.25
CA LYS A 36 -5.09 -4.21 27.46
C LYS A 36 -5.42 -4.92 26.14
N LYS A 37 -6.44 -4.47 25.40
CA LYS A 37 -6.72 -4.96 24.06
C LYS A 37 -6.08 -3.99 23.08
N ASP A 38 -5.29 -4.53 22.15
CA ASP A 38 -4.76 -3.77 21.04
C ASP A 38 -5.92 -3.09 20.31
N VAL A 39 -5.85 -1.78 20.15
CA VAL A 39 -6.89 -1.03 19.44
C VAL A 39 -6.64 -1.18 17.95
N VAL A 40 -7.58 -1.82 17.26
CA VAL A 40 -7.55 -1.99 15.80
C VAL A 40 -8.43 -0.91 15.16
N ILE A 41 -7.91 -0.26 14.13
CA ILE A 41 -8.61 0.77 13.35
C ILE A 41 -8.69 0.27 11.91
N HIS A 42 -9.90 0.20 11.37
CA HIS A 42 -10.15 -0.22 9.99
C HIS A 42 -10.41 1.01 9.12
N PHE A 43 -9.64 1.15 8.04
CA PHE A 43 -9.81 2.26 7.09
C PHE A 43 -10.77 1.92 5.94
N GLU A 44 -10.85 0.63 5.55
CA GLU A 44 -11.74 0.10 4.51
C GLU A 44 -11.75 0.92 3.21
N ASP A 45 -10.57 1.44 2.83
CA ASP A 45 -10.42 2.32 1.68
C ASP A 45 -9.44 1.74 0.67
N VAL A 46 -9.80 1.79 -0.61
CA VAL A 46 -9.01 1.25 -1.71
C VAL A 46 -8.52 2.40 -2.57
N LYS A 47 -7.19 2.51 -2.70
CA LYS A 47 -6.53 3.50 -3.56
C LYS A 47 -5.83 2.84 -4.74
N TYR A 48 -6.23 3.22 -5.94
CA TYR A 48 -5.63 2.75 -7.18
C TYR A 48 -4.45 3.62 -7.58
N PHE A 49 -3.33 3.01 -7.95
CA PHE A 49 -2.16 3.69 -8.50
C PHE A 49 -1.83 3.09 -9.85
N SER A 50 -1.63 3.95 -10.85
CA SER A 50 -0.97 3.53 -12.09
C SER A 50 0.53 3.61 -11.85
N VAL A 51 1.20 2.47 -11.99
CA VAL A 51 2.63 2.35 -11.73
C VAL A 51 3.33 1.84 -12.98
N LYS A 52 4.44 2.49 -13.33
CA LYS A 52 5.46 1.89 -14.19
C LYS A 52 6.45 1.21 -13.25
N VAL A 53 6.81 -0.04 -13.52
CA VAL A 53 7.74 -0.81 -12.70
C VAL A 53 9.10 -0.77 -13.39
N PRO A 54 10.08 0.03 -12.93
CA PRO A 54 11.44 -0.02 -13.44
C PRO A 54 12.03 -1.42 -13.30
N MET A 55 12.94 -1.81 -14.19
CA MET A 55 13.68 -3.08 -14.08
C MET A 55 14.82 -3.02 -13.06
N GLN A 56 15.35 -1.82 -12.81
CA GLN A 56 16.46 -1.63 -11.89
C GLN A 56 15.97 -1.74 -10.44
N ARG A 57 16.42 -2.76 -9.71
CA ARG A 57 15.93 -3.04 -8.35
C ARG A 57 16.17 -1.92 -7.33
N HIS A 58 17.18 -1.09 -7.56
CA HIS A 58 17.53 -0.01 -6.64
C HIS A 58 16.84 1.32 -6.98
N ASP A 59 16.02 1.34 -8.03
CA ASP A 59 15.24 2.52 -8.39
C ASP A 59 14.26 2.90 -7.26
N GLU A 60 14.30 4.16 -6.84
CA GLU A 60 13.44 4.67 -5.78
C GLU A 60 11.95 4.57 -6.11
N GLN A 61 11.58 4.53 -7.40
CA GLN A 61 10.20 4.34 -7.85
C GLN A 61 9.65 2.96 -7.48
N ASN A 62 10.52 2.00 -7.16
CA ASN A 62 10.11 0.68 -6.66
C ASN A 62 9.75 0.69 -5.16
N ARG A 63 9.70 1.85 -4.49
CA ARG A 63 9.27 1.96 -3.10
C ARG A 63 7.85 2.48 -2.99
N ILE A 64 7.04 1.77 -2.23
CA ILE A 64 5.75 2.23 -1.71
C ILE A 64 5.99 2.70 -0.28
N ILE A 65 5.66 3.95 0.02
CA ILE A 65 5.79 4.50 1.36
C ILE A 65 4.40 4.64 1.96
N LEU A 66 4.25 4.15 3.19
CA LEU A 66 3.05 4.24 4.00
C LEU A 66 3.34 5.11 5.20
N GLU A 67 2.56 6.15 5.39
CA GLU A 67 2.71 7.07 6.52
C GLU A 67 1.40 7.18 7.29
N LEU A 68 1.43 6.90 8.59
CA LEU A 68 0.31 7.22 9.48
C LEU A 68 0.43 8.67 9.92
N VAL A 69 -0.63 9.43 9.68
CA VAL A 69 -0.71 10.85 10.02
C VAL A 69 -1.87 11.06 10.98
N GLY A 70 -1.64 11.88 12.01
CA GLY A 70 -2.66 12.26 12.98
C GLY A 70 -2.75 13.76 13.23
N PHE A 71 -3.94 14.22 13.56
CA PHE A 71 -4.21 15.61 13.98
C PHE A 71 -5.35 15.65 15.00
N GLN A 72 -5.36 16.67 15.87
CA GLN A 72 -6.35 16.79 16.96
C GLN A 72 -7.58 17.58 16.50
N ASP A 73 -7.37 18.63 15.71
CA ASP A 73 -8.41 19.37 15.00
C ASP A 73 -8.18 19.27 13.47
N PRO A 74 -9.23 19.22 12.62
CA PRO A 74 -9.08 19.29 11.17
C PRO A 74 -8.30 20.51 10.64
N LYS A 75 -8.19 21.58 11.44
CA LYS A 75 -7.39 22.78 11.13
C LYS A 75 -5.95 22.70 11.65
N ASP A 76 -5.61 21.69 12.46
CA ASP A 76 -4.26 21.50 12.95
C ASP A 76 -3.33 21.00 11.85
N PHE A 77 -2.04 21.28 12.02
CA PHE A 77 -1.03 20.75 11.13
C PHE A 77 -0.91 19.22 11.29
N PRO A 78 -0.95 18.45 10.19
CA PRO A 78 -0.84 16.99 10.23
C PRO A 78 0.50 16.55 10.83
N ARG A 79 0.46 15.67 11.83
CA ARG A 79 1.66 15.11 12.47
C ARG A 79 1.94 13.72 11.92
N LEU A 80 3.17 13.48 11.48
CA LEU A 80 3.62 12.14 11.12
C LEU A 80 3.78 11.31 12.40
N LEU A 81 2.98 10.25 12.52
CA LEU A 81 3.04 9.32 13.65
C LEU A 81 3.96 8.15 13.33
N GLY A 82 3.98 7.65 12.09
CA GLY A 82 4.87 6.56 11.73
C GLY A 82 5.00 6.38 10.23
N THR A 83 6.07 5.73 9.82
CA THR A 83 6.35 5.41 8.42
C THR A 83 6.80 3.96 8.26
N ALA A 84 6.50 3.38 7.10
CA ALA A 84 7.02 2.11 6.61
C ALA A 84 7.21 2.20 5.10
N ALA A 85 8.20 1.46 4.61
CA ALA A 85 8.42 1.30 3.18
C ALA A 85 8.26 -0.18 2.82
N VAL A 86 7.65 -0.41 1.65
CA VAL A 86 7.45 -1.74 1.08
C VAL A 86 8.00 -1.72 -0.35
N HIS A 87 8.67 -2.78 -0.76
CA HIS A 87 9.20 -2.87 -2.11
C HIS A 87 8.12 -3.34 -3.09
N LEU A 88 8.02 -2.70 -4.25
CA LEU A 88 6.99 -2.99 -5.25
C LEU A 88 7.06 -4.45 -5.73
N TYR A 89 8.26 -5.01 -5.90
CA TYR A 89 8.40 -6.45 -6.22
C TYR A 89 7.88 -7.38 -5.12
N GLU A 90 7.95 -7.01 -3.84
CA GLU A 90 7.36 -7.83 -2.76
C GLU A 90 5.84 -7.85 -2.90
N VAL A 91 5.24 -6.70 -3.20
CA VAL A 91 3.81 -6.58 -3.49
C VAL A 91 3.41 -7.45 -4.67
N ILE A 92 4.18 -7.39 -5.76
CA ILE A 92 3.91 -8.15 -6.97
C ILE A 92 4.00 -9.67 -6.73
N GLN A 93 4.91 -10.12 -5.86
CA GLN A 93 5.10 -11.54 -5.57
C GLN A 93 4.11 -12.09 -4.55
N VAL A 94 3.77 -11.33 -3.50
CA VAL A 94 3.05 -11.84 -2.31
C VAL A 94 1.58 -11.41 -2.30
N GLY A 95 1.23 -10.27 -2.89
CA GLY A 95 -0.11 -9.68 -2.86
C GLY A 95 -0.46 -9.04 -1.52
N MET A 96 -0.38 -9.77 -0.40
CA MET A 96 -0.72 -9.21 0.93
C MET A 96 0.51 -8.97 1.79
N ILE A 97 0.66 -7.78 2.37
CA ILE A 97 1.82 -7.43 3.21
C ILE A 97 1.38 -6.83 4.54
N LYS A 98 1.83 -7.44 5.64
CA LYS A 98 1.75 -6.86 6.98
C LYS A 98 3.07 -6.15 7.27
N THR A 99 3.02 -4.85 7.52
CA THR A 99 4.22 -4.05 7.80
C THR A 99 4.09 -3.28 9.10
N ARG A 100 5.20 -3.13 9.80
CA ARG A 100 5.24 -2.41 11.07
C ARG A 100 5.71 -0.99 10.82
N LEU A 101 4.88 -0.01 11.20
CA LEU A 101 5.34 1.38 11.24
C LEU A 101 6.33 1.51 12.39
N TRP A 102 7.45 2.19 12.13
CA TRP A 102 8.62 2.17 13.00
C TRP A 102 8.39 2.54 14.48
N ILE A 103 7.28 3.18 14.86
CA ILE A 103 7.19 3.86 16.17
C ILE A 103 5.92 3.54 16.99
N PHE A 104 4.75 3.21 16.41
CA PHE A 104 3.50 3.10 17.22
C PHE A 104 2.57 1.93 16.94
N CYS A 105 2.50 1.40 15.72
CA CYS A 105 1.51 0.38 15.39
C CYS A 105 1.96 -0.55 14.25
N VAL A 106 1.27 -1.69 14.15
CA VAL A 106 1.34 -2.57 12.99
C VAL A 106 0.25 -2.12 12.02
N VAL A 107 0.61 -1.96 10.75
CA VAL A 107 -0.33 -1.67 9.67
C VAL A 107 -0.42 -2.89 8.77
N GLU A 108 -1.62 -3.40 8.61
CA GLU A 108 -1.91 -4.48 7.67
C GLU A 108 -2.48 -3.85 6.39
N VAL A 109 -1.81 -4.07 5.27
CA VAL A 109 -2.25 -3.58 3.96
C VAL A 109 -2.34 -4.75 2.99
N GLU A 110 -3.50 -4.88 2.37
CA GLU A 110 -3.67 -5.79 1.25
C GLU A 110 -3.39 -5.04 -0.05
N PHE A 111 -2.46 -5.55 -0.85
CA PHE A 111 -2.17 -5.02 -2.16
C PHE A 111 -2.74 -5.95 -3.24
N MET A 112 -3.25 -5.35 -4.30
CA MET A 112 -3.59 -6.08 -5.50
C MET A 112 -2.82 -5.47 -6.66
N PHE A 113 -1.97 -6.26 -7.28
CA PHE A 113 -1.23 -5.86 -8.47
C PHE A 113 -1.87 -6.51 -9.70
N SER A 114 -2.47 -5.67 -10.54
CA SER A 114 -3.01 -6.08 -11.82
C SER A 114 -2.09 -5.59 -12.93
N TYR A 115 -1.42 -6.52 -13.59
CA TYR A 115 -0.59 -6.21 -14.77
C TYR A 115 -1.44 -6.30 -16.02
N GLY A 116 -1.87 -5.16 -16.54
CA GLY A 116 -2.56 -5.05 -17.81
C GLY A 116 -1.56 -4.81 -18.93
N ASN A 117 -1.44 -5.75 -19.86
CA ASN A 117 -1.00 -5.43 -21.21
C ASN A 117 -1.55 -6.51 -22.15
N PHE A 118 -2.65 -6.23 -22.85
CA PHE A 118 -3.15 -7.07 -23.95
C PHE A 118 -3.52 -8.54 -23.62
N GLY A 119 -3.89 -8.90 -22.38
CA GLY A 119 -4.56 -10.17 -22.11
C GLY A 119 -3.72 -11.47 -22.21
N TYR A 120 -2.40 -11.37 -22.35
CA TYR A 120 -1.54 -12.56 -22.48
C TYR A 120 -0.98 -13.09 -21.14
N GLY A 121 -0.98 -12.31 -20.07
CA GLY A 121 -0.53 -12.81 -18.74
C GLY A 121 0.93 -13.29 -18.70
N TYR A 122 1.73 -12.99 -19.73
CA TYR A 122 3.17 -13.24 -19.80
C TYR A 122 3.91 -11.90 -19.73
N SER A 123 4.70 -11.71 -18.67
CA SER A 123 5.66 -10.62 -18.58
C SER A 123 7.07 -11.20 -18.57
N HIS A 124 7.92 -10.78 -19.51
CA HIS A 124 9.36 -11.06 -19.47
C HIS A 124 10.08 -10.26 -18.37
N GLN A 125 9.44 -9.22 -17.83
CA GLN A 125 10.06 -8.29 -16.89
C GLN A 125 10.04 -8.81 -15.45
N ILE A 126 9.19 -9.80 -15.16
CA ILE A 126 9.05 -10.39 -13.83
C ILE A 126 8.83 -11.90 -14.01
N GLU A 127 9.79 -12.73 -13.59
CA GLU A 127 9.65 -14.20 -13.56
C GLU A 127 8.64 -14.64 -12.48
N LEU A 128 7.37 -14.29 -12.67
CA LEU A 128 6.24 -14.60 -11.78
C LEU A 128 5.77 -16.05 -11.87
N GLN A 129 6.49 -16.91 -12.59
CA GLN A 129 6.03 -18.25 -12.93
C GLN A 129 5.71 -19.13 -11.71
N LYS A 130 6.38 -18.93 -10.57
CA LYS A 130 6.21 -19.78 -9.38
C LYS A 130 5.00 -19.45 -8.50
N THR A 131 4.49 -18.21 -8.51
CA THR A 131 3.31 -17.82 -7.69
C THR A 131 2.01 -17.76 -8.51
N ALA A 132 2.11 -17.99 -9.82
CA ALA A 132 1.04 -17.72 -10.78
C ALA A 132 -0.24 -18.54 -10.55
N GLY A 133 -0.20 -19.69 -9.85
CA GLY A 133 -1.36 -20.55 -9.59
C GLY A 133 -2.54 -19.88 -8.86
N ARG A 134 -2.35 -18.68 -8.30
CA ARG A 134 -3.39 -17.88 -7.63
C ARG A 134 -3.89 -16.68 -8.44
N SER A 135 -3.44 -16.51 -9.68
CA SER A 135 -3.88 -15.40 -10.53
C SER A 135 -5.27 -15.66 -11.12
N MET A 136 -6.20 -14.72 -10.94
CA MET A 136 -7.55 -14.76 -11.53
C MET A 136 -7.59 -14.31 -13.01
N PHE A 137 -6.43 -14.05 -13.63
CA PHE A 137 -6.36 -13.59 -15.01
C PHE A 137 -6.12 -14.74 -16.00
N ILE A 138 -6.82 -14.66 -17.14
CA ILE A 138 -6.64 -15.57 -18.27
C ILE A 138 -5.21 -15.42 -18.79
N ARG A 139 -4.54 -16.56 -18.98
CA ARG A 139 -3.19 -16.61 -19.54
C ARG A 139 -3.26 -17.06 -20.97
N ILE A 140 -3.10 -16.13 -21.90
CA ILE A 140 -2.99 -16.44 -23.32
C ILE A 140 -1.50 -16.37 -23.66
N PRO A 141 -0.85 -17.41 -24.20
CA PRO A 141 0.54 -17.28 -24.61
C PRO A 141 0.67 -16.13 -25.63
N PRO A 142 1.72 -15.30 -25.56
CA PRO A 142 1.91 -14.21 -26.50
C PRO A 142 1.95 -14.76 -27.95
N PRO A 143 1.47 -14.00 -28.95
CA PRO A 143 1.56 -14.41 -30.35
C PRO A 143 3.01 -14.69 -30.76
N LYS A 144 3.22 -15.71 -31.60
CA LYS A 144 4.57 -16.13 -32.04
C LYS A 144 5.33 -15.02 -32.79
N ASP A 145 4.60 -14.11 -33.43
CA ASP A 145 5.16 -13.02 -34.26
C ASP A 145 5.51 -11.77 -33.46
N ARG A 146 5.40 -11.80 -32.12
CA ARG A 146 5.80 -10.69 -31.28
C ARG A 146 7.33 -10.58 -31.28
N THR A 147 7.85 -9.72 -32.15
CA THR A 147 9.23 -9.23 -32.12
C THR A 147 9.26 -7.99 -31.24
N ASP A 148 10.14 -7.96 -30.24
CA ASP A 148 10.37 -6.76 -29.43
C ASP A 148 11.04 -5.71 -30.34
N PRO A 149 10.47 -4.50 -30.50
CA PRO A 149 10.96 -3.53 -31.47
C PRO A 149 12.31 -2.87 -31.11
N GLU A 150 12.92 -3.21 -29.98
CA GLU A 150 14.28 -2.75 -29.64
C GLU A 150 15.10 -3.87 -29.00
N ARG A 151 16.04 -4.41 -29.79
CA ARG A 151 17.20 -5.15 -29.29
C ARG A 151 18.44 -4.73 -30.05
#